data_AF-A0A7S3HUC8-F1
#
_entry.id   AF-A0A7S3HUC8-F1
#
_cell.length_a   1.000
_cell.length_b   1.000
_cell.length_c   1.000
_cell.angle_alpha   90.00
_cell.angle_beta   90.00
_cell.angle_gamma   90.00
#
_symmetry.space_group_name_H-M   'P 1'
#
loop_
_entity.id
_entity.type
_entity.pdbx_description
1 polymer ?
#
loop_
_entity_poly.entity_id
_entity_poly.type
_entity_poly.pdbx_seq_one_letter_code
_entity_poly.pdbx_strand_id
1 'polypeptide(L)'
;GSKSVKQKRDEEEEAVAAIQPMRSDKDARNLTVDFTKLDMATLKRYKRHYRLKTRQNVTKTELALAISKHFAAQTVDEADTISLFMYSARANNLQYDRRDYLNGRQ
;
A
#
# COMPACT_ATOMS: atom_id res chain seq x y z
N GLY A 1 -61.45 2.26 1.37
CA GLY A 1 -60.24 2.95 1.84
C GLY A 1 -59.55 2.08 2.86
N SER A 2 -58.45 1.41 2.50
CA SER A 2 -57.07 1.91 2.64
C SER A 2 -56.47 1.59 4.01
N LYS A 3 -56.12 0.33 4.27
CA LYS A 3 -55.17 -0.07 5.32
C LYS A 3 -54.47 -1.37 4.91
N SER A 4 -53.39 -1.29 4.13
CA SER A 4 -52.40 -2.38 3.96
C SER A 4 -51.22 -1.96 3.08
N VAL A 5 -50.55 -0.85 3.39
CA VAL A 5 -49.27 -0.49 2.74
C VAL A 5 -48.39 0.30 3.73
N LYS A 6 -48.14 -0.22 4.93
CA LYS A 6 -47.17 0.44 5.83
C LYS A 6 -46.44 -0.50 6.79
N GLN A 7 -46.29 -1.77 6.40
CA GLN A 7 -45.67 -2.79 7.25
C GLN A 7 -44.69 -3.69 6.49
N LYS A 8 -44.26 -3.28 5.29
CA LYS A 8 -43.39 -4.07 4.41
C LYS A 8 -42.14 -3.32 3.97
N ARG A 9 -41.85 -2.17 4.59
CA ARG A 9 -40.76 -1.27 4.19
C ARG A 9 -39.63 -1.18 5.22
N ASP A 10 -39.84 -1.71 6.42
CA ASP A 10 -38.91 -1.53 7.54
C ASP A 10 -38.00 -2.76 7.76
N GLU A 11 -38.34 -3.93 7.19
CA GLU A 11 -37.55 -5.18 7.34
C GLU A 11 -36.41 -5.30 6.32
N GLU A 12 -36.52 -4.64 5.16
CA GLU A 12 -35.49 -4.69 4.11
C GLU A 12 -34.29 -3.81 4.45
N GLU A 13 -34.47 -2.70 5.18
CA GLU A 13 -33.40 -1.77 5.58
C GLU A 13 -32.44 -2.37 6.63
N GLU A 14 -32.94 -3.25 7.49
CA GLU A 14 -32.13 -3.98 8.48
C GLU A 14 -31.31 -5.10 7.83
N ALA A 15 -31.84 -5.74 6.77
CA ALA A 15 -31.17 -6.81 6.06
C ALA A 15 -29.99 -6.33 5.18
N VAL A 16 -30.04 -5.10 4.64
CA VAL A 16 -28.90 -4.51 3.90
C VAL A 16 -27.76 -4.04 4.81
N ALA A 17 -28.05 -3.68 6.07
CA ALA A 17 -27.02 -3.32 7.03
C ALA A 17 -26.16 -4.52 7.48
N ALA A 18 -26.69 -5.75 7.36
CA ALA A 18 -26.03 -6.98 7.77
C ALA A 18 -25.03 -7.55 6.75
N ILE A 19 -24.93 -6.96 5.55
CA ILE A 19 -23.94 -7.37 4.53
C ILE A 19 -22.86 -6.29 4.40
N GLN A 20 -22.17 -6.01 5.50
CA GLN A 20 -20.84 -5.41 5.45
C GLN A 20 -19.81 -6.45 5.91
N PRO A 21 -18.71 -6.66 5.17
CA PRO A 21 -17.75 -7.68 5.49
C PRO A 21 -17.06 -7.28 6.79
N MET A 22 -17.27 -8.06 7.86
CA MET A 22 -16.43 -7.99 9.06
C MET A 22 -15.02 -8.45 8.68
N ARG A 23 -14.23 -7.55 8.09
CA ARG A 23 -12.79 -7.57 8.34
C ARG A 23 -12.66 -7.09 9.76
N SER A 24 -12.31 -8.00 10.67
CA SER A 24 -11.96 -7.68 12.04
C SER A 24 -11.08 -6.43 12.04
N ASP A 25 -11.48 -5.36 12.75
CA ASP A 25 -10.67 -4.14 12.89
C ASP A 25 -9.21 -4.46 13.27
N LYS A 26 -9.02 -5.57 13.99
CA LYS A 26 -7.72 -6.11 14.38
C LYS A 26 -6.79 -6.44 13.20
N ASP A 27 -7.32 -6.87 12.06
CA ASP A 27 -6.55 -7.12 10.83
C ASP A 27 -6.34 -5.82 10.03
N ALA A 28 -7.30 -4.88 10.12
CA ALA A 28 -7.19 -3.57 9.48
C ALA A 28 -6.10 -2.68 10.12
N ARG A 29 -5.84 -2.83 11.43
CA ARG A 29 -4.80 -2.08 12.15
C ARG A 29 -3.38 -2.61 11.94
N ASN A 30 -3.21 -3.80 11.36
CA ASN A 30 -1.92 -4.47 11.21
C ASN A 30 -1.41 -4.54 9.76
N LEU A 31 -1.89 -3.65 8.87
CA LEU A 31 -1.36 -3.47 7.51
C LEU A 31 0.06 -2.88 7.47
N THR A 32 0.82 -2.96 8.56
CA THR A 32 2.21 -2.53 8.63
C THR A 32 3.07 -3.43 7.76
N VAL A 33 3.72 -2.84 6.77
CA VAL A 33 4.62 -3.55 5.87
C VAL A 33 5.89 -3.97 6.62
N ASP A 34 6.17 -5.27 6.66
CA ASP A 34 7.41 -5.80 7.24
C ASP A 34 8.56 -5.81 6.21
N PHE A 35 9.39 -4.77 6.27
CA PHE A 35 10.55 -4.62 5.38
C PHE A 35 11.72 -5.56 5.71
N THR A 36 11.70 -6.28 6.84
CA THR A 36 12.77 -7.24 7.17
C THR A 36 12.73 -8.49 6.27
N LYS A 37 11.57 -8.76 5.65
CA LYS A 37 11.37 -9.85 4.68
C LYS A 37 12.04 -9.58 3.33
N LEU A 38 12.41 -8.34 3.03
CA LEU A 38 13.11 -8.00 1.80
C LEU A 38 14.60 -8.31 1.89
N ASP A 39 15.23 -8.57 0.74
CA ASP A 39 16.67 -8.77 0.66
C ASP A 39 17.43 -7.43 0.77
N MET A 40 18.76 -7.52 0.97
CA MET A 40 19.57 -6.31 1.12
C MET A 40 19.65 -5.47 -0.16
N ALA A 41 19.56 -6.09 -1.33
CA ALA A 41 19.60 -5.37 -2.59
C ALA A 41 18.36 -4.48 -2.76
N THR A 42 17.17 -4.99 -2.45
CA THR A 42 15.91 -4.23 -2.55
C THR A 42 15.88 -3.09 -1.55
N LEU A 43 16.29 -3.32 -0.30
CA LEU A 43 16.34 -2.26 0.72
C LEU A 43 17.35 -1.15 0.34
N LYS A 44 18.51 -1.52 -0.22
CA LYS A 44 19.48 -0.54 -0.74
C LYS A 44 18.94 0.22 -1.96
N ARG A 45 18.17 -0.43 -2.84
CA ARG A 45 17.52 0.22 -3.98
C ARG A 45 16.52 1.27 -3.51
N TYR A 46 15.67 0.94 -2.53
CA TYR A 46 14.74 1.88 -1.91
C TYR A 46 15.49 3.08 -1.30
N LYS A 47 16.54 2.81 -0.50
CA LYS A 47 17.38 3.87 0.09
C LYS A 47 17.94 4.81 -0.97
N ARG A 48 18.46 4.27 -2.08
CA ARG A 48 19.05 5.06 -3.17
C ARG A 48 18.00 5.91 -3.89
N HIS A 49 16.84 5.32 -4.20
CA HIS A 49 15.76 5.99 -4.92
C HIS A 49 15.25 7.21 -4.15
N TYR A 50 14.96 7.06 -2.86
CA TYR A 50 14.48 8.14 -2.01
C TYR A 50 15.60 8.92 -1.30
N ARG A 51 16.87 8.63 -1.63
CA ARG A 51 18.07 9.27 -1.07
C ARG A 51 18.07 9.33 0.47
N LEU A 52 17.61 8.26 1.12
CA LEU A 52 17.51 8.18 2.59
C LEU A 52 18.88 8.32 3.24
N LYS A 53 18.98 9.25 4.20
CA LYS A 53 20.16 9.44 5.03
C LYS A 53 20.21 8.36 6.10
N THR A 54 21.26 7.55 6.12
CA THR A 54 21.52 6.55 7.17
C THR A 54 22.98 6.61 7.60
N ARG A 55 23.31 6.04 8.77
CA ARG A 55 24.70 5.83 9.20
C ARG A 55 25.47 4.93 8.23
N GLN A 56 26.80 5.07 8.25
CA GLN A 56 27.73 4.17 7.57
C GLN A 56 27.67 2.79 8.25
N ASN A 57 27.73 1.71 7.45
CA ASN A 57 27.62 0.31 7.92
C ASN A 57 26.29 -0.04 8.60
N VAL A 58 25.19 0.54 8.13
CA VAL A 58 23.84 0.23 8.64
C VAL A 58 23.51 -1.26 8.49
N THR A 59 22.98 -1.87 9.54
CA THR A 59 22.52 -3.26 9.53
C THR A 59 21.20 -3.41 8.77
N LYS A 60 20.83 -4.64 8.41
CA LYS A 60 19.58 -4.92 7.70
C LYS A 60 18.35 -4.44 8.47
N THR A 61 18.32 -4.69 9.78
CA THR A 61 17.22 -4.34 10.68
C THR A 61 17.08 -2.83 10.82
N GLU A 62 18.19 -2.12 11.02
CA GLU A 62 18.18 -0.65 11.09
C GLU A 62 17.75 -0.02 9.76
N LEU A 63 18.19 -0.57 8.63
CA LEU A 63 17.78 -0.10 7.31
C LEU A 63 16.28 -0.31 7.07
N ALA A 64 15.77 -1.49 7.42
CA ALA A 64 14.34 -1.80 7.33
C ALA A 64 13.51 -0.86 8.20
N LEU A 65 13.96 -0.54 9.42
CA LEU A 65 13.27 0.40 10.32
C LEU A 65 13.25 1.83 9.74
N ALA A 66 14.38 2.31 9.21
CA ALA A 66 14.46 3.62 8.58
C ALA A 66 13.52 3.72 7.37
N ILE A 67 13.47 2.68 6.54
CA ILE A 67 12.56 2.58 5.40
C ILE A 67 11.10 2.56 5.85
N SER A 68 10.77 1.78 6.89
CA SER A 68 9.40 1.69 7.43
C SER A 68 8.88 3.07 7.86
N LYS A 69 9.72 3.84 8.58
CA LYS A 69 9.38 5.20 9.01
C LYS A 69 9.18 6.14 7.83
N HIS A 70 10.06 6.08 6.84
CA HIS A 70 9.94 6.91 5.63
C HIS A 70 8.68 6.54 4.83
N PHE A 71 8.43 5.25 4.61
CA PHE A 71 7.28 4.75 3.86
C PHE A 71 5.95 5.19 4.50
N ALA A 72 5.83 5.08 5.83
CA ALA A 72 4.64 5.52 6.55
C ALA A 72 4.38 7.05 6.47
N ALA A 73 5.42 7.84 6.21
CA ALA A 73 5.31 9.29 6.05
C ALA A 73 5.13 9.73 4.59
N GLN A 74 5.18 8.80 3.62
CA GLN A 74 5.00 9.13 2.21
C GLN A 74 3.53 9.40 1.91
N THR A 75 3.29 10.49 1.19
CA THR A 75 1.99 10.81 0.59
C THR A 75 2.07 10.52 -0.89
N VAL A 76 1.07 9.83 -1.44
CA VAL A 76 0.99 9.51 -2.87
C VAL A 76 -0.36 9.97 -3.42
N ASP A 77 -0.39 10.30 -4.71
CA ASP A 77 -1.65 10.41 -5.44
C ASP A 77 -2.13 8.98 -5.75
N GLU A 78 -3.24 8.58 -5.15
CA GLU A 78 -3.76 7.23 -5.31
C GLU A 78 -4.21 6.92 -6.74
N ALA A 79 -4.83 7.88 -7.43
CA ALA A 79 -5.36 7.67 -8.76
C ALA A 79 -4.21 7.38 -9.75
N ASP A 80 -3.17 8.20 -9.71
CA ASP A 80 -1.98 8.03 -10.56
C ASP A 80 -1.21 6.76 -10.18
N THR A 81 -1.04 6.50 -8.88
CA THR A 81 -0.27 5.34 -8.39
C THR A 81 -0.92 4.03 -8.80
N ILE A 82 -2.24 3.90 -8.62
CA ILE A 82 -2.98 2.70 -9.01
C ILE A 82 -2.95 2.53 -10.53
N SER A 83 -3.16 3.61 -11.29
CA SER A 83 -3.14 3.58 -12.75
C SER A 83 -1.79 3.09 -13.28
N LEU A 84 -0.71 3.62 -12.72
CA LEU A 84 0.66 3.25 -13.07
C LEU A 84 0.97 1.79 -12.71
N PHE A 85 0.56 1.36 -11.52
CA PHE A 85 0.70 -0.03 -11.10
C PHE A 85 -0.01 -0.98 -12.07
N MET A 86 -1.28 -0.72 -12.40
CA MET A 86 -2.06 -1.56 -13.32
C MET A 86 -1.44 -1.61 -14.72
N TYR A 87 -0.91 -0.50 -15.22
CA TYR A 87 -0.20 -0.45 -16.50
C TYR A 87 1.07 -1.30 -16.47
N SER A 88 1.93 -1.11 -15.46
CA SER A 88 3.21 -1.83 -15.34
C SER A 88 3.03 -3.34 -15.12
N ALA A 89 2.02 -3.73 -14.34
CA ALA A 89 1.67 -5.14 -14.12
C ALA A 89 1.19 -5.82 -15.41
N ARG A 90 0.35 -5.14 -16.20
CA ARG A 90 -0.13 -5.65 -17.50
C ARG A 90 0.97 -5.73 -18.55
N ALA A 91 1.91 -4.78 -18.54
CA ALA A 91 3.04 -4.77 -19.47
C ALA A 91 4.12 -5.82 -19.15
N ASN A 92 4.01 -6.57 -18.03
CA ASN A 92 5.08 -7.40 -17.46
C ASN A 92 6.43 -6.67 -17.39
N ASN A 93 6.38 -5.34 -17.33
CA ASN A 93 7.52 -4.48 -17.40
C ASN A 93 7.27 -3.36 -16.40
N LEU A 94 7.89 -3.51 -15.23
CA LEU A 94 8.18 -2.38 -14.37
C LEU A 94 9.20 -1.52 -15.14
N GLN A 95 8.71 -0.73 -16.11
CA GLN A 95 9.51 0.18 -16.95
C GLN A 95 10.21 1.26 -16.13
N TYR A 96 10.08 1.23 -14.81
CA TYR A 96 10.81 2.11 -13.94
C TYR A 96 12.26 1.70 -13.71
N ASP A 97 12.74 0.44 -13.77
CA ASP A 97 14.18 0.27 -13.49
C ASP A 97 14.89 -1.02 -13.96
N ARG A 98 15.56 -0.89 -15.13
CA ARG A 98 16.88 -1.53 -15.35
C ARG A 98 17.91 -0.57 -15.94
N ARG A 99 17.51 0.48 -16.69
CA ARG A 99 18.45 1.38 -17.37
C ARG A 99 18.64 2.73 -16.68
N ASP A 100 17.58 3.31 -16.12
CA ASP A 100 17.64 4.66 -15.56
C ASP A 100 18.34 4.73 -14.19
N TYR A 101 18.48 3.60 -13.47
CA TYR A 101 19.09 3.61 -12.13
C TYR A 101 20.53 3.10 -12.15
N LEU A 102 21.00 2.43 -13.20
CA LEU A 102 22.43 2.11 -13.35
C LEU A 102 23.22 3.33 -13.81
N ASN A 103 22.65 4.18 -14.67
CA ASN A 103 23.26 5.41 -15.12
C ASN A 103 22.72 6.59 -14.33
N GLY A 104 23.17 6.73 -13.08
CA GLY A 104 23.03 7.99 -12.35
C GLY A 104 23.37 9.13 -13.30
N ARG A 105 22.38 9.97 -13.61
CA ARG A 105 22.55 11.10 -14.50
C ARG A 105 23.55 12.05 -13.84
N GLN A 106 24.76 12.00 -14.39
CA GLN A 106 25.80 13.00 -14.30
C GLN A 106 25.28 14.35 -14.80
#